data_AF-A0A9P3CFV2-F1
#
_entry.id   AF-A0A9P3CFV2-F1
#
_cell.length_a   1.000
_cell.length_b   1.000
_cell.length_c   1.000
_cell.angle_alpha   90.00
_cell.angle_beta   90.00
_cell.angle_gamma   90.00
#
_symmetry.space_group_name_H-M   'P 1'
#
loop_
_entity.id
_entity.type
_entity.pdbx_description
1 polymer ?
#
loop_
_entity_poly.entity_id
_entity_poly.type
_entity_poly.pdbx_seq_one_letter_code
_entity_poly.pdbx_strand_id
1 'polypeptide(L)'
;MTDRKDERSPVAIASDELYKTVMENSKDEKGGFTLTFSQEQLLEIAPASVTEKKDLLPIIKYLTGQHLFRTLKTDKGLGWSIRPREAAKAIKALDKDEKMIYEIIEASHTTGIWSKQIKAKMGGLAQPIVAKLIKNLESARLIKSVKSIKAPAQRVYMLYHLVPSEDVTGNSFFDAGDLDESFRDELLNLIIFWIKANSWAEAEKKRHRKDKSKKDAASKEDAIMIDDSNEGAGQKRKRPANDIEDLSVKPRHYQRTHTFDPETDFTQLAHRAGVHHYPTAEDIHQFIISSDAIKATKSASLTVQEVQGCLDVLIWDDKLEKLWNSDDGNWGYRTKRGVTFRQPGQALDIEEQAEGTGLTQAPCGRCPVFDVCKEGGPINPQTCVYFNRWLNA
;
A
#
# COMPACT_ATOMS: atom_id res chain seq x y z
N MET A 1 -35.94 -30.93 49.16
CA MET A 1 -34.76 -31.75 48.82
C MET A 1 -33.65 -30.80 48.41
N THR A 2 -32.61 -30.81 49.23
CA THR A 2 -31.42 -29.96 49.33
C THR A 2 -30.88 -29.35 48.03
N ASP A 3 -30.79 -28.01 48.04
CA ASP A 3 -29.84 -27.18 47.30
C ASP A 3 -28.43 -27.78 47.37
N ARG A 4 -27.89 -28.25 46.24
CA ARG A 4 -26.45 -28.48 46.07
C ARG A 4 -25.80 -27.15 45.75
N LYS A 5 -25.49 -26.36 46.79
CA LYS A 5 -24.57 -25.23 46.67
C LYS A 5 -23.21 -25.74 46.24
N ASP A 6 -22.64 -25.04 45.26
CA ASP A 6 -21.38 -25.30 44.60
C ASP A 6 -20.18 -25.42 45.56
N GLU A 7 -19.79 -26.65 45.93
CA GLU A 7 -18.42 -26.93 46.37
C GLU A 7 -17.52 -27.00 45.12
N ARG A 8 -17.17 -25.84 44.54
CA ARG A 8 -16.07 -25.79 43.57
C ARG A 8 -14.79 -26.14 44.32
N SER A 9 -14.09 -27.18 43.87
CA SER A 9 -12.81 -27.57 44.47
C SER A 9 -11.86 -26.37 44.49
N PRO A 10 -10.95 -26.26 45.48
CA PRO A 10 -9.98 -25.15 45.54
C PRO A 10 -9.15 -25.06 44.25
N VAL A 11 -8.91 -26.21 43.59
CA VAL A 11 -8.26 -26.30 42.28
C VAL A 11 -9.09 -25.64 41.18
N ALA A 12 -10.42 -25.77 41.20
CA ALA A 12 -11.30 -25.15 40.20
C ALA A 12 -11.30 -23.61 40.31
N ILE A 13 -11.28 -23.07 41.54
CA ILE A 13 -11.21 -21.62 41.78
C ILE A 13 -9.85 -21.07 41.32
N ALA A 14 -8.75 -21.70 41.75
CA ALA A 14 -7.41 -21.31 41.31
C ALA A 14 -7.23 -21.43 39.79
N SER A 15 -7.86 -22.43 39.16
CA SER A 15 -7.85 -22.58 37.70
C SER A 15 -8.60 -21.47 36.97
N ASP A 16 -9.73 -21.00 37.53
CA ASP A 16 -10.51 -19.90 36.96
C ASP A 16 -9.75 -18.57 37.05
N GLU A 17 -9.02 -18.33 38.13
CA GLU A 17 -8.16 -17.15 38.33
C GLU A 17 -6.96 -17.15 37.38
N LEU A 18 -6.26 -18.28 37.28
CA LEU A 18 -5.14 -18.45 36.33
C LEU A 18 -5.63 -18.28 34.88
N TYR A 19 -6.81 -18.80 34.54
CA TYR A 19 -7.36 -18.64 33.21
C TYR A 19 -7.65 -17.17 32.86
N LYS A 20 -8.19 -16.38 33.80
CA LYS A 20 -8.48 -14.96 33.56
C LYS A 20 -7.21 -14.13 33.36
N THR A 21 -6.23 -14.32 34.23
CA THR A 21 -4.93 -13.62 34.17
C THR A 21 -4.18 -13.95 32.87
N VAL A 22 -4.14 -15.24 32.49
CA VAL A 22 -3.53 -15.65 31.22
C VAL A 22 -4.33 -15.12 30.03
N MET A 23 -5.66 -15.05 30.09
CA MET A 23 -6.48 -14.49 29.00
C MET A 23 -6.15 -13.02 28.75
N GLU A 24 -5.98 -12.22 29.80
CA GLU A 24 -5.61 -10.81 29.67
C GLU A 24 -4.22 -10.63 29.05
N ASN A 25 -3.25 -11.47 29.44
CA ASN A 25 -1.87 -11.42 28.95
C ASN A 25 -1.65 -12.13 27.60
N SER A 26 -2.66 -12.82 27.07
CA SER A 26 -2.56 -13.61 25.83
C SER A 26 -3.00 -12.90 24.56
N LYS A 27 -3.47 -11.65 24.67
CA LYS A 27 -3.85 -10.85 23.51
C LYS A 27 -2.60 -10.24 22.89
N ASP A 28 -2.32 -10.57 21.63
CA ASP A 28 -1.27 -9.92 20.85
C ASP A 28 -1.65 -8.46 20.56
N GLU A 29 -0.68 -7.67 20.07
CA GLU A 29 -0.88 -6.28 19.60
C GLU A 29 -2.01 -6.16 18.57
N LYS A 30 -2.28 -7.24 17.82
CA LYS A 30 -3.36 -7.36 16.82
C LYS A 30 -4.68 -7.93 17.39
N GLY A 31 -4.78 -8.12 18.70
CA GLY A 31 -5.98 -8.59 19.42
C GLY A 31 -6.28 -10.09 19.29
N GLY A 32 -5.35 -10.89 18.75
CA GLY A 32 -5.48 -12.34 18.63
C GLY A 32 -4.92 -13.11 19.83
N PHE A 33 -5.40 -14.33 20.06
CA PHE A 33 -4.88 -15.23 21.12
C PHE A 33 -3.74 -16.11 20.61
N THR A 34 -2.69 -15.51 20.07
CA THR A 34 -1.63 -16.20 19.32
C THR A 34 -0.39 -16.51 20.16
N LEU A 35 -0.29 -15.94 21.36
CA LEU A 35 0.78 -16.22 22.33
C LEU A 35 0.73 -17.65 22.88
N THR A 36 1.93 -18.23 22.98
CA THR A 36 2.16 -19.53 23.63
C THR A 36 3.02 -19.32 24.87
N PHE A 37 2.60 -19.88 26.00
CA PHE A 37 3.26 -19.69 27.28
C PHE A 37 4.08 -20.92 27.67
N SER A 38 5.32 -20.70 28.11
CA SER A 38 6.13 -21.74 28.77
C SER A 38 5.67 -21.96 30.21
N GLN A 39 6.14 -23.05 30.84
CA GLN A 39 5.83 -23.33 32.25
C GLN A 39 6.32 -22.21 33.19
N GLU A 40 7.43 -21.55 32.85
CA GLU A 40 8.02 -20.47 33.65
C GLU A 40 7.21 -19.19 33.51
N GLN A 41 6.80 -18.85 32.29
CA GLN A 41 5.93 -17.70 32.03
C GLN A 41 4.56 -17.85 32.69
N LEU A 42 4.00 -19.06 32.70
CA LEU A 42 2.75 -19.32 33.43
C LEU A 42 2.90 -19.16 34.94
N LEU A 43 4.09 -19.44 35.50
CA LEU A 43 4.37 -19.24 36.93
C LEU A 43 4.50 -17.75 37.27
N GLU A 44 5.11 -16.95 36.38
CA GLU A 44 5.23 -15.49 36.54
C GLU A 44 3.88 -14.77 36.48
N ILE A 45 2.99 -15.24 35.59
CA ILE A 45 1.64 -14.69 35.41
C ILE A 45 0.66 -15.23 36.46
N ALA A 46 1.02 -16.29 37.18
CA ALA A 46 0.10 -16.95 38.10
C ALA A 46 -0.31 -16.04 39.27
N PRO A 47 -1.56 -16.16 39.75
CA PRO A 47 -2.00 -15.46 40.96
C PRO A 47 -1.22 -15.95 42.19
N ALA A 48 -1.18 -15.13 43.25
CA ALA A 48 -0.49 -15.43 44.51
C ALA A 48 -0.90 -16.77 45.16
N SER A 49 -2.05 -17.31 44.77
CA SER A 49 -2.56 -18.64 45.14
C SER A 49 -1.69 -19.81 44.64
N VAL A 50 -0.79 -19.59 43.67
CA VAL A 50 0.09 -20.62 43.07
C VAL A 50 1.55 -20.17 43.21
N THR A 51 2.23 -20.65 44.26
CA THR A 51 3.60 -20.27 44.60
C THR A 51 4.66 -21.25 44.10
N GLU A 52 4.30 -22.53 43.91
CA GLU A 52 5.25 -23.57 43.48
C GLU A 52 4.88 -24.23 42.13
N LYS A 53 5.93 -24.68 41.40
CA LYS A 53 5.79 -25.45 40.16
C LYS A 53 4.96 -26.73 40.32
N LYS A 54 4.88 -27.28 41.54
CA LYS A 54 4.14 -28.52 41.85
C LYS A 54 2.62 -28.32 41.86
N ASP A 55 2.15 -27.15 42.30
CA ASP A 55 0.72 -26.84 42.40
C ASP A 55 0.12 -26.40 41.06
N LEU A 56 0.97 -25.89 40.16
CA LEU A 56 0.59 -25.48 38.82
C LEU A 56 0.18 -26.66 37.92
N LEU A 57 0.85 -27.81 38.03
CA LEU A 57 0.59 -28.97 37.16
C LEU A 57 -0.83 -29.56 37.31
N PRO A 58 -1.38 -29.78 38.52
CA PRO A 58 -2.79 -30.15 38.72
C PRO A 58 -3.77 -29.15 38.09
N ILE A 59 -3.49 -27.85 38.22
CA ILE A 59 -4.33 -26.78 37.64
C ILE A 59 -4.30 -26.85 36.12
N ILE A 60 -3.11 -26.96 35.52
CA ILE A 60 -2.94 -27.12 34.07
C ILE A 60 -3.67 -28.37 33.57
N LYS A 61 -3.56 -29.50 34.27
CA LYS A 61 -4.28 -30.73 33.94
C LYS A 61 -5.79 -30.53 33.97
N TYR A 62 -6.31 -29.81 34.97
CA TYR A 62 -7.73 -29.49 35.07
C TYR A 62 -8.19 -28.60 33.89
N LEU A 63 -7.44 -27.53 33.59
CA LEU A 63 -7.75 -26.62 32.47
C LEU A 63 -7.68 -27.32 31.10
N THR A 64 -6.72 -28.24 30.93
CA THR A 64 -6.59 -29.06 29.72
C THR A 64 -7.77 -30.01 29.59
N GLY A 65 -8.21 -30.64 30.69
CA GLY A 65 -9.40 -31.49 30.71
C GLY A 65 -10.70 -30.75 30.41
N GLN A 66 -10.76 -29.45 30.72
CA GLN A 66 -11.89 -28.58 30.36
C GLN A 66 -11.79 -28.00 28.93
N HIS A 67 -10.75 -28.35 28.17
CA HIS A 67 -10.40 -27.82 26.84
C HIS A 67 -10.13 -26.31 26.81
N LEU A 68 -9.84 -25.69 27.96
CA LEU A 68 -9.49 -24.27 28.06
C LEU A 68 -8.04 -24.02 27.69
N PHE A 69 -7.15 -24.96 28.01
CA PHE A 69 -5.74 -24.95 27.63
C PHE A 69 -5.48 -25.98 26.54
N ARG A 70 -4.66 -25.58 25.58
CA ARG A 70 -4.06 -26.46 24.58
C ARG A 70 -2.64 -26.80 25.03
N THR A 71 -2.25 -28.06 24.86
CA THR A 71 -0.84 -28.47 25.02
C THR A 71 -0.13 -28.42 23.66
N LEU A 72 1.03 -27.79 23.64
CA LEU A 72 1.89 -27.63 22.48
C LEU A 72 3.27 -28.22 22.83
N LYS A 73 3.90 -28.86 21.84
CA LYS A 73 5.31 -29.25 21.94
C LYS A 73 6.11 -28.20 21.18
N THR A 74 6.86 -27.40 21.92
CA THR A 74 7.80 -26.41 21.37
C THR A 74 9.22 -26.98 21.50
N ASP A 75 10.18 -26.47 20.72
CA ASP A 75 11.58 -26.91 20.78
C ASP A 75 12.21 -26.78 22.18
N LYS A 76 11.68 -25.87 23.01
CA LYS A 76 12.11 -25.61 24.39
C LYS A 76 11.32 -26.40 25.46
N GLY A 77 10.40 -27.28 25.08
CA GLY A 77 9.59 -28.09 25.99
C GLY A 77 8.08 -27.99 25.74
N LEU A 78 7.26 -28.31 26.76
CA LEU A 78 5.81 -28.12 26.66
C LEU A 78 5.46 -26.62 26.75
N GLY A 79 4.63 -26.16 25.82
CA GLY A 79 3.97 -24.86 25.84
C GLY A 79 2.46 -25.02 25.98
N TRP A 80 1.80 -23.96 26.42
CA TRP A 80 0.34 -23.90 26.48
C TRP A 80 -0.21 -22.67 25.76
N SER A 81 -1.28 -22.85 25.01
CA SER A 81 -2.06 -21.74 24.46
C SER A 81 -3.46 -21.75 25.05
N ILE A 82 -4.03 -20.56 25.20
CA ILE A 82 -5.36 -20.39 25.78
C ILE A 82 -6.45 -20.48 24.71
N ARG A 83 -7.61 -21.01 25.07
CA ARG A 83 -8.82 -21.00 24.24
C ARG A 83 -9.92 -20.20 24.91
N PRO A 84 -10.74 -19.44 24.14
CA PRO A 84 -11.94 -18.81 24.67
C PRO A 84 -12.92 -19.84 25.26
N ARG A 85 -13.65 -19.46 26.32
CA ARG A 85 -14.63 -20.33 26.98
C ARG A 85 -15.72 -20.83 26.03
N GLU A 86 -16.11 -20.00 25.07
CA GLU A 86 -17.10 -20.35 24.03
C GLU A 86 -16.59 -21.49 23.16
N ALA A 87 -15.33 -21.38 22.70
CA ALA A 87 -14.69 -22.44 21.93
C ALA A 87 -14.56 -23.73 22.75
N ALA A 88 -14.16 -23.65 24.02
CA ALA A 88 -14.04 -24.82 24.90
C ALA A 88 -15.39 -25.54 25.12
N LYS A 89 -16.50 -24.79 25.26
CA LYS A 89 -17.84 -25.37 25.34
C LYS A 89 -18.26 -26.04 24.03
N ALA A 90 -18.03 -25.38 22.90
CA ALA A 90 -18.35 -25.93 21.60
C ALA A 90 -17.54 -27.21 21.32
N ILE A 91 -16.23 -27.24 21.60
CA ILE A 91 -15.36 -28.42 21.43
C ILE A 91 -15.88 -29.63 22.20
N LYS A 92 -16.44 -29.45 23.40
CA LYS A 92 -17.02 -30.57 24.17
C LYS A 92 -18.19 -31.22 23.43
N ALA A 93 -19.01 -30.41 22.78
CA ALA A 93 -20.21 -30.83 22.05
C ALA A 93 -19.92 -31.44 20.66
N LEU A 94 -18.68 -31.34 20.16
CA LEU A 94 -18.31 -31.89 18.85
C LEU A 94 -18.28 -33.42 18.84
N ASP A 95 -18.59 -33.98 17.67
CA ASP A 95 -18.41 -35.38 17.36
C ASP A 95 -16.93 -35.79 17.27
N LYS A 96 -16.65 -37.10 17.31
CA LYS A 96 -15.28 -37.63 17.26
C LYS A 96 -14.52 -37.18 15.99
N ASP A 97 -15.18 -37.23 14.84
CA ASP A 97 -14.58 -36.85 13.56
C ASP A 97 -14.38 -35.33 13.46
N GLU A 98 -15.32 -34.54 13.98
CA GLU A 98 -15.22 -33.09 14.06
C GLU A 98 -14.08 -32.64 14.98
N LYS A 99 -13.91 -33.32 16.13
CA LYS A 99 -12.79 -33.11 17.05
C LYS A 99 -11.45 -33.36 16.37
N MET A 100 -11.34 -34.44 15.60
CA MET A 100 -10.10 -34.77 14.89
C MET A 100 -9.77 -33.74 13.79
N ILE A 101 -10.76 -33.25 13.03
CA ILE A 101 -10.55 -32.15 12.07
C ILE A 101 -10.10 -30.88 12.79
N TYR A 102 -10.75 -30.56 13.91
CA TYR A 102 -10.41 -29.38 14.71
C TYR A 102 -8.97 -29.46 15.22
N GLU A 103 -8.53 -30.60 15.76
CA GLU A 103 -7.15 -30.80 16.23
C GLU A 103 -6.11 -30.65 15.10
N ILE A 104 -6.43 -31.11 13.89
CA ILE A 104 -5.55 -30.95 12.71
C ILE A 104 -5.41 -29.47 12.31
N ILE A 105 -6.50 -28.71 12.33
CA ILE A 105 -6.49 -27.28 11.99
C ILE A 105 -5.85 -26.47 13.12
N GLU A 106 -6.09 -26.87 14.36
CA GLU A 106 -5.45 -26.28 15.52
C GLU A 106 -3.93 -26.47 15.45
N ALA A 107 -3.45 -27.66 15.02
CA ALA A 107 -2.02 -27.94 14.84
C ALA A 107 -1.28 -26.95 13.92
N SER A 108 -1.95 -26.34 12.93
CA SER A 108 -1.34 -25.36 12.02
C SER A 108 -1.37 -23.91 12.49
N HIS A 109 -2.08 -23.61 13.59
CA HIS A 109 -2.04 -22.31 14.28
C HIS A 109 -2.19 -21.08 13.33
N THR A 110 -1.15 -20.24 13.21
CA THR A 110 -1.13 -18.97 12.47
C THR A 110 -0.94 -19.13 10.97
N THR A 111 -0.27 -20.21 10.52
CA THR A 111 -0.04 -20.49 9.09
C THR A 111 -1.28 -21.11 8.43
N GLY A 112 -2.15 -21.71 9.24
CA GLY A 112 -3.36 -22.38 8.78
C GLY A 112 -3.08 -23.64 7.95
N ILE A 113 -4.13 -24.36 7.56
CA ILE A 113 -4.01 -25.60 6.79
C ILE A 113 -4.92 -25.61 5.57
N TRP A 114 -4.43 -26.20 4.47
CA TRP A 114 -5.17 -26.27 3.23
C TRP A 114 -6.26 -27.36 3.29
N SER A 115 -7.39 -27.10 2.63
CA SER A 115 -8.49 -28.10 2.51
C SER A 115 -8.02 -29.48 2.02
N LYS A 116 -7.07 -29.52 1.07
CA LYS A 116 -6.47 -30.77 0.56
C LYS A 116 -5.61 -31.49 1.61
N GLN A 117 -4.89 -30.75 2.44
CA GLN A 117 -4.05 -31.31 3.50
C GLN A 117 -4.88 -31.84 4.67
N ILE A 118 -6.00 -31.19 5.01
CA ILE A 118 -6.96 -31.72 5.99
C ILE A 118 -7.46 -33.09 5.53
N LYS A 119 -7.85 -33.21 4.25
CA LYS A 119 -8.30 -34.49 3.66
C LYS A 119 -7.21 -35.56 3.74
N ALA A 120 -5.97 -35.22 3.38
CA ALA A 120 -4.85 -36.15 3.42
C ALA A 120 -4.56 -36.66 4.85
N LYS A 121 -4.65 -35.78 5.85
CA LYS A 121 -4.40 -36.14 7.26
C LYS A 121 -5.54 -36.93 7.91
N MET A 122 -6.79 -36.78 7.45
CA MET A 122 -7.91 -37.57 7.97
C MET A 122 -7.93 -39.02 7.48
N GLY A 123 -7.22 -39.35 6.38
CA GLY A 123 -6.82 -40.70 5.98
C GLY A 123 -7.90 -41.77 5.73
N GLY A 124 -9.18 -41.53 6.07
CA GLY A 124 -10.23 -42.56 6.05
C GLY A 124 -11.66 -42.08 5.79
N LEU A 125 -11.87 -40.79 5.50
CA LEU A 125 -13.20 -40.22 5.25
C LEU A 125 -13.37 -39.77 3.79
N ALA A 126 -14.55 -40.00 3.23
CA ALA A 126 -14.90 -39.56 1.88
C ALA A 126 -14.96 -38.03 1.76
N GLN A 127 -14.58 -37.49 0.60
CA GLN A 127 -14.48 -36.03 0.40
C GLN A 127 -15.76 -35.22 0.72
N PRO A 128 -16.98 -35.70 0.39
CA PRO A 128 -18.20 -34.95 0.70
C PRO A 128 -18.45 -34.83 2.21
N ILE A 129 -18.05 -35.85 2.97
CA ILE A 129 -18.23 -35.89 4.43
C ILE A 129 -17.30 -34.86 5.07
N VAL A 130 -16.01 -34.86 4.71
CA VAL A 130 -15.04 -33.88 5.22
C VAL A 130 -15.47 -32.44 4.92
N ALA A 131 -15.98 -32.18 3.71
CA ALA A 131 -16.49 -30.86 3.35
C ALA A 131 -17.70 -30.44 4.20
N LYS A 132 -18.61 -31.37 4.51
CA LYS A 132 -19.76 -31.14 5.40
C LYS A 132 -19.30 -30.81 6.83
N LEU A 133 -18.37 -31.58 7.38
CA LEU A 133 -17.84 -31.36 8.73
C LEU A 133 -17.11 -30.01 8.85
N ILE A 134 -16.31 -29.63 7.85
CA ILE A 134 -15.68 -28.30 7.81
C ILE A 134 -16.74 -27.18 7.83
N LYS A 135 -17.83 -27.34 7.05
CA LYS A 135 -18.92 -26.37 7.03
C LYS A 135 -19.67 -26.29 8.37
N ASN A 136 -19.87 -27.41 9.05
CA ASN A 136 -20.43 -27.43 10.41
C ASN A 136 -19.54 -26.65 11.39
N LEU A 137 -18.23 -26.89 11.35
CA LEU A 137 -17.26 -26.21 12.22
C LEU A 137 -17.16 -24.70 11.93
N GLU A 138 -17.30 -24.30 10.66
CA GLU A 138 -17.39 -22.89 10.25
C GLU A 138 -18.70 -22.26 10.76
N SER A 139 -19.83 -22.96 10.65
CA SER A 139 -21.12 -22.49 11.17
C SER A 139 -21.14 -22.33 12.70
N ALA A 140 -20.38 -23.18 13.40
CA ALA A 140 -20.18 -23.11 14.84
C ALA A 140 -19.19 -22.01 15.29
N ARG A 141 -18.63 -21.23 14.34
CA ARG A 141 -17.60 -20.19 14.58
C ARG A 141 -16.36 -20.70 15.32
N LEU A 142 -16.02 -21.98 15.13
CA LEU A 142 -14.78 -22.56 15.66
C LEU A 142 -13.60 -22.33 14.72
N ILE A 143 -13.87 -22.36 13.42
CA ILE A 143 -12.89 -22.22 12.34
C ILE A 143 -13.35 -21.11 11.40
N LYS A 144 -12.40 -20.43 10.78
CA LYS A 144 -12.62 -19.46 9.70
C LYS A 144 -11.83 -19.84 8.47
N SER A 145 -12.36 -19.47 7.32
CA SER A 145 -11.67 -19.55 6.03
C SER A 145 -10.91 -18.26 5.75
N VAL A 146 -9.65 -18.39 5.31
CA VAL A 146 -8.76 -17.28 4.95
C VAL A 146 -8.18 -17.55 3.56
N LYS A 147 -8.14 -16.51 2.72
CA LYS A 147 -7.44 -16.54 1.42
C LYS A 147 -5.94 -16.39 1.68
N SER A 148 -5.13 -17.23 1.04
CA SER A 148 -3.66 -17.11 1.14
C SER A 148 -3.11 -16.38 -0.08
N ILE A 149 -2.17 -15.45 0.14
CA ILE A 149 -1.44 -14.78 -0.95
C ILE A 149 -0.59 -15.76 -1.74
N LYS A 150 0.12 -16.66 -1.06
CA LYS A 150 1.03 -17.63 -1.71
C LYS A 150 0.27 -18.61 -2.60
N ALA A 151 -1.01 -18.88 -2.30
CA ALA A 151 -1.85 -19.81 -3.02
C ALA A 151 -3.31 -19.33 -3.09
N PRO A 152 -3.63 -18.33 -3.95
CA PRO A 152 -4.94 -17.68 -3.95
C PRO A 152 -6.10 -18.61 -4.35
N ALA A 153 -5.81 -19.64 -5.15
CA ALA A 153 -6.80 -20.66 -5.53
C ALA A 153 -7.17 -21.61 -4.39
N GLN A 154 -6.41 -21.64 -3.29
CA GLN A 154 -6.58 -22.61 -2.20
C GLN A 154 -7.15 -21.95 -0.95
N ARG A 155 -8.23 -22.52 -0.42
CA ARG A 155 -8.79 -22.09 0.86
C ARG A 155 -7.96 -22.65 2.02
N VAL A 156 -7.47 -21.74 2.85
CA VAL A 156 -6.76 -22.05 4.10
C VAL A 156 -7.75 -21.92 5.26
N TYR A 157 -7.76 -22.90 6.15
CA TYR A 157 -8.59 -22.88 7.35
C TYR A 157 -7.71 -22.67 8.58
N MET A 158 -8.22 -21.88 9.53
CA MET A 158 -7.58 -21.61 10.81
C MET A 158 -8.63 -21.40 11.92
N LEU A 159 -8.20 -21.39 13.17
CA LEU A 159 -9.12 -21.15 14.29
C LEU A 159 -9.70 -19.72 14.23
N TYR A 160 -10.96 -19.58 14.65
CA TYR A 160 -11.68 -18.31 14.57
C TYR A 160 -11.00 -17.19 15.35
N HIS A 161 -10.53 -17.52 16.55
CA HIS A 161 -9.95 -16.59 17.52
C HIS A 161 -8.46 -16.28 17.29
N LEU A 162 -7.83 -16.89 16.29
CA LEU A 162 -6.43 -16.62 15.93
C LEU A 162 -6.35 -15.58 14.81
N VAL A 163 -5.34 -14.73 14.83
CA VAL A 163 -5.05 -13.79 13.72
C VAL A 163 -4.07 -14.48 12.77
N PRO A 164 -4.33 -14.46 11.44
CA PRO A 164 -3.41 -15.06 10.47
C PRO A 164 -2.06 -14.35 10.49
N SER A 165 -0.99 -15.09 10.22
CA SER A 165 0.33 -14.48 10.02
C SER A 165 0.38 -13.66 8.73
N GLU A 166 1.24 -12.63 8.70
CA GLU A 166 1.51 -11.80 7.52
C GLU A 166 1.95 -12.64 6.30
N ASP A 167 2.62 -13.76 6.52
CA ASP A 167 2.96 -14.73 5.48
C ASP A 167 1.76 -15.30 4.70
N VAL A 168 0.57 -15.30 5.31
CA VAL A 168 -0.66 -15.86 4.76
C VAL A 168 -1.55 -14.76 4.19
N THR A 169 -1.78 -13.69 4.96
CA THR A 169 -2.69 -12.59 4.58
C THR A 169 -2.03 -11.41 3.90
N GLY A 170 -0.71 -11.26 4.05
CA GLY A 170 0.05 -10.14 3.54
C GLY A 170 0.33 -9.07 4.57
N ASN A 171 1.09 -8.09 4.10
CA ASN A 171 1.31 -6.81 4.78
C ASN A 171 0.13 -5.85 4.50
N SER A 172 0.20 -4.61 4.98
CA SER A 172 -0.88 -3.61 4.92
C SER A 172 -1.35 -3.24 3.51
N PHE A 173 -0.63 -3.66 2.47
CA PHE A 173 -1.00 -3.45 1.07
C PHE A 173 -1.97 -4.51 0.53
N PHE A 174 -2.29 -5.55 1.29
CA PHE A 174 -3.22 -6.60 0.87
C PHE A 174 -4.58 -6.45 1.54
N ASP A 175 -5.62 -6.41 0.73
CA ASP A 175 -7.01 -6.48 1.19
C ASP A 175 -7.57 -7.86 0.87
N ALA A 176 -7.90 -8.62 1.92
CA ALA A 176 -8.48 -9.95 1.79
C ALA A 176 -7.69 -10.92 0.87
N GLY A 177 -6.36 -10.80 0.85
CA GLY A 177 -5.45 -11.66 0.09
C GLY A 177 -5.18 -11.20 -1.35
N ASP A 178 -5.74 -10.06 -1.75
CA ASP A 178 -5.50 -9.42 -3.05
C ASP A 178 -4.68 -8.13 -2.83
N LEU A 179 -3.68 -7.86 -3.67
CA LEU A 179 -2.83 -6.66 -3.56
C LEU A 179 -3.62 -5.43 -4.03
N ASP A 180 -3.71 -4.40 -3.18
CA ASP A 180 -4.32 -3.12 -3.55
C ASP A 180 -3.28 -2.25 -4.28
N GLU A 181 -3.10 -2.53 -5.57
CA GLU A 181 -2.18 -1.81 -6.46
C GLU A 181 -2.53 -0.31 -6.54
N SER A 182 -3.82 0.02 -6.60
CA SER A 182 -4.28 1.42 -6.66
C SER A 182 -3.87 2.20 -5.41
N PHE A 183 -4.08 1.62 -4.22
CA PHE A 183 -3.62 2.22 -2.98
C PHE A 183 -2.11 2.36 -2.91
N ARG A 184 -1.37 1.31 -3.31
CA ARG A 184 0.10 1.35 -3.36
C ARG A 184 0.59 2.52 -4.21
N ASP A 185 0.07 2.65 -5.43
CA ASP A 185 0.51 3.67 -6.37
C ASP A 185 0.12 5.09 -5.91
N GLU A 186 -1.06 5.26 -5.30
CA GLU A 186 -1.47 6.52 -4.69
C GLU A 186 -0.59 6.90 -3.49
N LEU A 187 -0.23 5.93 -2.64
CA LEU A 187 0.68 6.14 -1.52
C LEU A 187 2.06 6.58 -2.00
N LEU A 188 2.61 5.91 -3.02
CA LEU A 188 3.90 6.26 -3.61
C LEU A 188 3.88 7.70 -4.17
N ASN A 189 2.80 8.07 -4.89
CA ASN A 189 2.63 9.43 -5.38
C ASN A 189 2.54 10.47 -4.24
N LEU A 190 1.83 10.15 -3.16
CA LEU A 190 1.70 11.02 -1.99
C LEU A 190 3.05 11.22 -1.29
N ILE A 191 3.84 10.16 -1.13
CA ILE A 191 5.20 10.22 -0.58
C ILE A 191 6.09 11.12 -1.44
N ILE A 192 6.08 10.95 -2.77
CA ILE A 192 6.85 11.81 -3.69
C ILE A 192 6.42 13.27 -3.55
N PHE A 193 5.12 13.53 -3.54
CA PHE A 193 4.57 14.89 -3.41
C PHE A 193 5.07 15.57 -2.13
N TRP A 194 5.00 14.88 -1.00
CA TRP A 194 5.41 15.43 0.28
C TRP A 194 6.93 15.58 0.40
N ILE A 195 7.73 14.60 -0.05
CA ILE A 195 9.19 14.73 -0.07
C ILE A 195 9.60 15.89 -0.98
N LYS A 196 8.98 16.07 -2.16
CA LYS A 196 9.28 17.21 -3.04
C LYS A 196 9.03 18.54 -2.35
N ALA A 197 7.95 18.67 -1.57
CA ALA A 197 7.67 19.91 -0.84
C ALA A 197 8.71 20.22 0.25
N ASN A 198 9.32 19.20 0.86
CA ASN A 198 10.16 19.36 2.05
C ASN A 198 11.67 19.12 1.83
N SER A 199 12.09 18.72 0.63
CA SER A 199 13.50 18.35 0.35
C SER A 199 14.27 19.32 -0.56
N TRP A 200 13.60 20.39 -1.03
CA TRP A 200 14.19 21.43 -1.86
C TRP A 200 14.17 22.78 -1.15
N ALA A 201 15.19 23.59 -1.37
CA ALA A 201 15.23 24.95 -0.84
C ALA A 201 14.18 25.82 -1.53
N GLU A 202 13.47 26.64 -0.76
CA GLU A 202 12.53 27.60 -1.31
C GLU A 202 13.27 28.61 -2.20
N ALA A 203 12.83 28.75 -3.45
CA ALA A 203 13.28 29.84 -4.29
C ALA A 203 12.64 31.15 -3.79
N GLU A 204 13.46 32.18 -3.53
CA GLU A 204 12.93 33.53 -3.31
C GLU A 204 12.07 33.92 -4.52
N LYS A 205 10.76 34.10 -4.29
CA LYS A 205 9.85 34.57 -5.33
C LYS A 205 10.30 35.96 -5.77
N LYS A 206 11.03 36.06 -6.88
CA LYS A 206 11.26 37.35 -7.55
C LYS A 206 9.89 37.92 -7.91
N ARG A 207 9.42 38.89 -7.13
CA ARG A 207 8.21 39.65 -7.46
C ARG A 207 8.47 40.26 -8.84
N HIS A 208 7.75 39.81 -9.87
CA HIS A 208 7.75 40.48 -11.16
C HIS A 208 7.37 41.94 -10.88
N ARG A 209 8.37 42.83 -10.94
CA ARG A 209 8.13 44.26 -10.97
C ARG A 209 7.33 44.48 -12.24
N LYS A 210 6.04 44.77 -12.09
CA LYS A 210 5.14 45.07 -13.19
C LYS A 210 5.78 46.23 -13.96
N ASP A 211 6.39 45.96 -15.10
CA ASP A 211 6.96 46.99 -15.97
C ASP A 211 5.82 47.87 -16.46
N LYS A 212 5.58 48.94 -15.73
CA LYS A 212 4.65 49.99 -16.10
C LYS A 212 5.40 50.96 -17.01
N SER A 213 5.53 50.63 -18.30
CA SER A 213 5.45 51.55 -19.44
C SER A 213 6.16 51.02 -20.69
N LYS A 214 5.39 50.49 -21.64
CA LYS A 214 5.69 50.58 -23.08
C LYS A 214 4.35 50.79 -23.80
N LYS A 215 3.75 51.96 -23.60
CA LYS A 215 2.60 52.39 -24.41
C LYS A 215 2.69 53.84 -24.93
N ASP A 216 3.73 54.60 -24.56
CA ASP A 216 3.82 56.03 -24.90
C ASP A 216 5.07 56.39 -25.74
N ALA A 217 5.52 55.50 -26.63
CA ALA A 217 6.66 55.78 -27.52
C ALA A 217 6.42 55.33 -28.97
N ALA A 218 5.17 55.36 -29.43
CA ALA A 218 4.82 55.11 -30.83
C ALA A 218 3.75 56.13 -31.28
N SER A 219 4.09 57.42 -31.21
CA SER A 219 3.29 58.49 -31.80
C SER A 219 4.15 59.73 -32.10
N LYS A 220 5.25 59.52 -32.83
CA LYS A 220 5.91 60.57 -33.61
C LYS A 220 7.09 59.96 -34.36
N GLU A 221 6.83 59.57 -35.59
CA GLU A 221 7.68 59.71 -36.79
C GLU A 221 6.96 58.96 -37.92
N ASP A 222 7.19 59.38 -39.16
CA ASP A 222 6.55 58.94 -40.40
C ASP A 222 5.17 59.55 -40.74
N ALA A 223 5.16 60.89 -40.88
CA ALA A 223 4.27 61.53 -41.85
C ALA A 223 4.98 61.58 -43.21
N ILE A 224 4.60 60.69 -44.13
CA ILE A 224 4.94 60.82 -45.55
C ILE A 224 3.98 61.84 -46.15
N MET A 225 4.50 62.99 -46.55
CA MET A 225 3.79 63.97 -47.36
C MET A 225 3.69 63.45 -48.79
N ILE A 226 2.48 63.24 -49.30
CA ILE A 226 2.22 63.21 -50.74
C ILE A 226 1.34 64.42 -51.04
N ASP A 227 1.97 65.38 -51.71
CA ASP A 227 1.34 66.46 -52.45
C ASP A 227 0.73 65.88 -53.73
N ASP A 228 -0.59 65.96 -53.88
CA ASP A 228 -1.12 66.33 -55.20
C ASP A 228 -2.49 66.99 -55.08
N SER A 229 -2.66 68.01 -55.92
CA SER A 229 -3.74 68.98 -55.92
C SER A 229 -4.79 68.57 -56.96
N ASN A 230 -6.07 68.39 -56.60
CA ASN A 230 -7.18 68.79 -57.49
C ASN A 230 -8.57 68.74 -56.82
N GLU A 231 -9.39 69.73 -57.16
CA GLU A 231 -10.72 70.04 -56.65
C GLU A 231 -11.85 69.15 -57.24
N GLY A 232 -12.97 69.01 -56.52
CA GLY A 232 -14.24 68.59 -57.13
C GLY A 232 -15.29 68.02 -56.17
N ALA A 233 -16.30 68.82 -55.84
CA ALA A 233 -17.46 68.46 -55.02
C ALA A 233 -18.39 67.42 -55.69
N GLY A 234 -18.97 66.51 -54.89
CA GLY A 234 -20.02 65.58 -55.38
C GLY A 234 -20.60 64.65 -54.31
N GLN A 235 -21.93 64.50 -54.33
CA GLN A 235 -22.78 63.89 -53.30
C GLN A 235 -22.66 62.36 -53.12
N LYS A 236 -23.01 61.94 -51.88
CA LYS A 236 -23.39 60.60 -51.37
C LYS A 236 -23.66 59.49 -52.40
N ARG A 237 -22.93 58.37 -52.28
CA ARG A 237 -23.49 57.01 -52.49
C ARG A 237 -22.87 55.99 -51.53
N LYS A 238 -23.71 55.36 -50.70
CA LYS A 238 -23.44 54.08 -50.04
C LYS A 238 -23.39 52.98 -51.12
N ARG A 239 -22.31 52.19 -51.18
CA ARG A 239 -22.38 50.74 -51.41
C ARG A 239 -21.24 50.02 -50.65
N PRO A 240 -21.53 48.90 -49.98
CA PRO A 240 -20.55 48.08 -49.29
C PRO A 240 -19.99 46.99 -50.22
N ALA A 241 -18.85 46.42 -49.84
CA ALA A 241 -18.49 44.98 -49.91
C ALA A 241 -17.00 44.78 -50.25
N ASN A 242 -16.32 44.22 -49.26
CA ASN A 242 -15.25 43.21 -49.33
C ASN A 242 -13.92 43.67 -49.93
N ASP A 243 -12.86 43.92 -49.15
CA ASP A 243 -12.17 43.06 -48.18
C ASP A 243 -11.62 41.78 -48.85
N ILE A 244 -10.33 41.80 -49.22
CA ILE A 244 -9.60 40.61 -49.70
C ILE A 244 -8.12 40.55 -49.26
N GLU A 245 -7.64 41.43 -48.37
CA GLU A 245 -6.24 41.34 -47.89
C GLU A 245 -6.08 41.68 -46.40
N ASP A 246 -7.09 41.39 -45.56
CA ASP A 246 -6.91 41.37 -44.09
C ASP A 246 -7.47 40.10 -43.44
N LEU A 247 -7.16 38.95 -44.04
CA LEU A 247 -7.14 37.67 -43.32
C LEU A 247 -5.78 37.45 -42.63
N SER A 248 -5.20 38.53 -42.08
CA SER A 248 -4.33 38.43 -40.92
C SER A 248 -5.18 37.88 -39.79
N VAL A 249 -5.31 36.56 -39.73
CA VAL A 249 -5.90 35.85 -38.59
C VAL A 249 -5.24 36.45 -37.36
N LYS A 250 -5.98 37.29 -36.61
CA LYS A 250 -5.56 37.74 -35.28
C LYS A 250 -5.06 36.49 -34.59
N PRO A 251 -3.78 36.42 -34.15
CA PRO A 251 -3.26 35.21 -33.57
C PRO A 251 -4.27 34.81 -32.52
N ARG A 252 -4.89 33.63 -32.71
CA ARG A 252 -5.87 33.09 -31.77
C ARG A 252 -5.27 33.35 -30.41
N HIS A 253 -6.03 33.98 -29.51
CA HIS A 253 -5.63 34.05 -28.12
C HIS A 253 -5.13 32.66 -27.77
N TYR A 254 -3.81 32.50 -27.71
CA TYR A 254 -3.20 31.30 -27.24
C TYR A 254 -3.63 31.38 -25.79
N GLN A 255 -4.73 30.69 -25.45
CA GLN A 255 -4.86 30.18 -24.12
C GLN A 255 -3.51 29.52 -23.93
N ARG A 256 -2.64 30.15 -23.14
CA ARG A 256 -1.49 29.48 -22.57
C ARG A 256 -2.11 28.33 -21.79
N THR A 257 -2.38 27.23 -22.48
CA THR A 257 -2.17 25.91 -21.94
C THR A 257 -0.71 26.02 -21.51
N HIS A 258 -0.52 26.23 -20.22
CA HIS A 258 0.78 26.21 -19.62
C HIS A 258 1.31 24.81 -19.92
N THR A 259 2.00 24.65 -21.04
CA THR A 259 2.81 23.46 -21.30
C THR A 259 3.77 23.44 -20.15
N PHE A 260 3.50 22.54 -19.21
CA PHE A 260 4.29 22.33 -18.01
C PHE A 260 5.75 22.25 -18.45
N ASP A 261 6.55 23.23 -18.04
CA ASP A 261 7.97 23.27 -18.34
C ASP A 261 8.69 22.85 -17.05
N PRO A 262 9.18 21.60 -16.98
CA PRO A 262 9.79 21.06 -15.77
C PRO A 262 10.98 21.88 -15.26
N GLU A 263 11.65 22.64 -16.14
CA GLU A 263 12.81 23.47 -15.80
C GLU A 263 12.42 24.86 -15.28
N THR A 264 11.38 25.49 -15.85
CA THR A 264 10.99 26.85 -15.43
C THR A 264 9.94 26.89 -14.33
N ASP A 265 9.11 25.86 -14.20
CA ASP A 265 7.99 25.85 -13.23
C ASP A 265 8.40 25.38 -11.84
N PHE A 266 9.53 24.67 -11.73
CA PHE A 266 10.07 24.16 -10.47
C PHE A 266 11.57 24.43 -10.40
N THR A 267 11.95 25.65 -10.03
CA THR A 267 13.34 25.92 -9.64
C THR A 267 13.67 25.16 -8.36
N GLN A 268 14.01 23.87 -8.50
CA GLN A 268 14.42 22.96 -7.45
C GLN A 268 15.84 23.34 -7.02
N LEU A 269 15.96 24.26 -6.07
CA LEU A 269 17.24 24.71 -5.54
C LEU A 269 17.73 23.69 -4.51
N ALA A 270 18.93 23.14 -4.74
CA ALA A 270 19.53 22.26 -3.76
C ALA A 270 19.89 23.07 -2.50
N HIS A 271 19.67 22.46 -1.35
CA HIS A 271 20.10 23.00 -0.06
C HIS A 271 21.62 23.22 -0.01
N ARG A 272 22.05 24.19 0.80
CA ARG A 272 23.48 24.38 1.09
C ARG A 272 24.01 23.16 1.85
N ALA A 273 25.23 22.73 1.53
CA ALA A 273 25.86 21.58 2.15
C ALA A 273 25.97 21.76 3.69
N GLY A 274 25.51 20.76 4.45
CA GLY A 274 25.70 20.68 5.90
C GLY A 274 24.75 21.51 6.78
N VAL A 275 23.62 22.02 6.25
CA VAL A 275 22.73 22.93 7.00
C VAL A 275 21.28 22.41 7.10
N HIS A 276 20.99 21.22 6.58
CA HIS A 276 19.61 20.82 6.37
C HIS A 276 19.30 19.38 6.74
N HIS A 277 18.14 19.24 7.38
CA HIS A 277 17.46 17.99 7.67
C HIS A 277 16.64 17.54 6.46
N TYR A 278 16.99 16.42 5.85
CA TYR A 278 16.15 15.78 4.85
C TYR A 278 15.09 14.91 5.53
N PRO A 279 13.87 14.82 4.98
CA PRO A 279 12.81 14.01 5.59
C PRO A 279 13.23 12.54 5.74
N THR A 280 13.02 12.00 6.95
CA THR A 280 13.33 10.60 7.27
C THR A 280 12.12 9.70 7.05
N ALA A 281 12.32 8.38 7.10
CA ALA A 281 11.21 7.42 7.01
C ALA A 281 10.18 7.60 8.15
N GLU A 282 10.64 7.98 9.34
CA GLU A 282 9.78 8.27 10.49
C GLU A 282 8.95 9.54 10.26
N ASP A 283 9.55 10.61 9.75
CA ASP A 283 8.84 11.85 9.42
C ASP A 283 7.73 11.60 8.39
N ILE A 284 8.03 10.78 7.37
CA ILE A 284 7.07 10.40 6.33
C ILE A 284 5.93 9.56 6.91
N HIS A 285 6.24 8.62 7.81
CA HIS A 285 5.23 7.81 8.49
C HIS A 285 4.30 8.66 9.38
N GLN A 286 4.87 9.60 10.14
CA GLN A 286 4.09 10.57 10.92
C GLN A 286 3.22 11.46 10.03
N PHE A 287 3.74 11.89 8.88
CA PHE A 287 2.95 12.62 7.89
C PHE A 287 1.79 11.77 7.38
N ILE A 288 2.02 10.51 6.99
CA ILE A 288 0.96 9.63 6.48
C ILE A 288 -0.16 9.44 7.53
N ILE A 289 0.20 9.23 8.80
CA ILE A 289 -0.77 9.06 9.89
C ILE A 289 -1.53 10.35 10.19
N SER A 290 -0.83 11.50 10.22
CA SER A 290 -1.46 12.80 10.51
C SER A 290 -2.24 13.37 9.34
N SER A 291 -1.96 12.91 8.11
CA SER A 291 -2.67 13.34 6.92
C SER A 291 -4.03 12.65 6.79
N ASP A 292 -5.07 13.43 6.51
CA ASP A 292 -6.40 12.92 6.13
C ASP A 292 -6.45 12.44 4.66
N ALA A 293 -5.29 12.28 4.01
CA ALA A 293 -5.19 11.86 2.62
C ALA A 293 -5.58 10.39 2.41
N ILE A 294 -5.40 9.56 3.44
CA ILE A 294 -5.69 8.12 3.43
C ILE A 294 -6.74 7.83 4.50
N LYS A 295 -7.59 6.82 4.26
CA LYS A 295 -8.53 6.34 5.27
C LYS A 295 -7.78 5.98 6.56
N ALA A 296 -8.22 6.55 7.69
CA ALA A 296 -7.60 6.35 9.01
C ALA A 296 -7.35 4.88 9.37
N THR A 297 -8.20 3.96 8.91
CA THR A 297 -8.02 2.52 9.15
C THR A 297 -6.79 1.95 8.45
N LYS A 298 -6.47 2.40 7.23
CA LYS A 298 -5.31 1.95 6.45
C LYS A 298 -4.03 2.69 6.83
N SER A 299 -4.12 3.99 7.15
CA SER A 299 -2.94 4.73 7.62
C SER A 299 -2.45 4.23 8.99
N ALA A 300 -3.37 3.82 9.87
CA ALA A 300 -3.02 3.24 11.17
C ALA A 300 -2.42 1.82 11.08
N SER A 301 -2.69 1.05 10.03
CA SER A 301 -2.09 -0.27 9.86
C SER A 301 -0.67 -0.21 9.30
N LEU A 302 -0.34 0.88 8.57
CA LEU A 302 0.99 1.07 7.99
C LEU A 302 2.07 1.22 9.05
N THR A 303 3.16 0.49 8.86
CA THR A 303 4.36 0.54 9.73
C THR A 303 5.48 1.35 9.09
N VAL A 304 6.44 1.80 9.91
CA VAL A 304 7.65 2.49 9.42
C VAL A 304 8.46 1.61 8.46
N GLN A 305 8.49 0.29 8.69
CA GLN A 305 9.18 -0.65 7.80
C GLN A 305 8.52 -0.75 6.42
N GLU A 306 7.18 -0.72 6.36
CA GLU A 306 6.45 -0.69 5.10
C GLU A 306 6.70 0.61 4.33
N VAL A 307 6.73 1.76 5.03
CA VAL A 307 7.10 3.04 4.43
C VAL A 307 8.54 3.01 3.90
N GLN A 308 9.47 2.42 4.65
CA GLN A 308 10.85 2.24 4.18
C GLN A 308 10.91 1.40 2.89
N GLY A 309 10.13 0.31 2.81
CA GLY A 309 10.01 -0.49 1.60
C GLY A 309 9.46 0.30 0.40
N CYS A 310 8.51 1.20 0.62
CA CYS A 310 8.04 2.14 -0.41
C CYS A 310 9.16 3.07 -0.88
N LEU A 311 9.98 3.59 0.04
CA LEU A 311 11.11 4.47 -0.30
C LEU A 311 12.17 3.73 -1.12
N ASP A 312 12.45 2.48 -0.79
CA ASP A 312 13.41 1.65 -1.54
C ASP A 312 12.93 1.42 -2.99
N VAL A 313 11.62 1.15 -3.18
CA VAL A 313 11.02 1.06 -4.52
C VAL A 313 11.19 2.37 -5.29
N LEU A 314 10.91 3.51 -4.65
CA LEU A 314 11.06 4.81 -5.30
C LEU A 314 12.51 5.18 -5.64
N ILE A 315 13.48 4.64 -4.89
CA ILE A 315 14.90 4.75 -5.22
C ILE A 315 15.22 3.88 -6.43
N TRP A 316 14.70 2.65 -6.50
CA TRP A 316 14.89 1.76 -7.66
C TRP A 316 14.24 2.32 -8.93
N ASP A 317 13.10 2.99 -8.80
CA ASP A 317 12.42 3.71 -9.89
C ASP A 317 13.10 5.05 -10.25
N ASP A 318 14.24 5.36 -9.63
CA ASP A 318 15.04 6.57 -9.86
C ASP A 318 14.33 7.89 -9.50
N LYS A 319 13.24 7.83 -8.72
CA LYS A 319 12.45 9.00 -8.32
C LYS A 319 12.99 9.67 -7.05
N LEU A 320 13.62 8.90 -6.17
CA LEU A 320 14.23 9.39 -4.93
C LEU A 320 15.73 9.13 -4.90
N GLU A 321 16.42 9.95 -4.13
CA GLU A 321 17.81 9.76 -3.73
C GLU A 321 17.94 9.80 -2.21
N LYS A 322 18.84 8.97 -1.69
CA LYS A 322 19.11 8.82 -0.27
C LYS A 322 20.28 9.72 0.14
N LEU A 323 20.08 10.52 1.17
CA LEU A 323 21.04 11.51 1.66
C LEU A 323 21.31 11.31 3.15
N TRP A 324 22.54 11.57 3.57
CA TRP A 324 22.91 11.45 4.97
C TRP A 324 22.61 12.76 5.72
N ASN A 325 21.75 12.71 6.74
CA ASN A 325 21.55 13.83 7.64
C ASN A 325 22.71 13.86 8.63
N SER A 326 23.56 14.88 8.54
CA SER A 326 24.72 15.01 9.41
C SER A 326 24.34 15.36 10.86
N ASP A 327 23.18 16.00 11.05
CA ASP A 327 22.71 16.46 12.36
C ASP A 327 22.13 15.31 13.21
N ASP A 328 21.30 14.46 12.59
CA ASP A 328 20.59 13.38 13.29
C ASP A 328 21.27 12.00 13.17
N GLY A 329 22.27 11.85 12.29
CA GLY A 329 22.93 10.56 12.03
C GLY A 329 22.02 9.52 11.37
N ASN A 330 20.95 9.97 10.71
CA ASN A 330 19.96 9.15 10.05
C ASN A 330 19.93 9.42 8.53
N TRP A 331 19.38 8.45 7.79
CA TRP A 331 19.16 8.60 6.36
C TRP A 331 17.89 9.41 6.09
N GLY A 332 18.03 10.49 5.32
CA GLY A 332 16.91 11.25 4.78
C GLY A 332 16.78 11.06 3.26
N TYR A 333 15.69 11.58 2.71
CA TYR A 333 15.31 11.35 1.32
C TYR A 333 15.03 12.67 0.60
N ARG A 334 15.45 12.75 -0.65
CA ARG A 334 15.15 13.87 -1.55
C ARG A 334 14.63 13.33 -2.88
N THR A 335 13.76 14.09 -3.54
CA THR A 335 13.33 13.76 -4.91
C THR A 335 14.45 14.09 -5.89
N LYS A 336 14.60 13.32 -6.97
CA LYS A 336 15.50 13.74 -8.05
C LYS A 336 14.96 14.98 -8.76
N ARG A 337 15.85 15.70 -9.44
CA ARG A 337 15.45 16.88 -10.24
C ARG A 337 14.49 16.46 -11.35
N GLY A 338 13.43 17.25 -11.56
CA GLY A 338 12.48 17.02 -12.65
C GLY A 338 11.58 15.80 -12.51
N VAL A 339 11.55 15.14 -11.33
CA VAL A 339 10.68 13.98 -11.09
C VAL A 339 9.23 14.34 -11.39
N THR A 340 8.65 13.56 -12.31
CA THR A 340 7.23 13.57 -12.65
C THR A 340 6.46 12.81 -11.57
N PHE A 341 5.35 13.39 -11.13
CA PHE A 341 4.44 12.74 -10.21
C PHE A 341 3.02 13.28 -10.46
N ARG A 342 2.02 12.46 -10.15
CA ARG A 342 0.62 12.89 -10.23
C ARG A 342 0.29 13.72 -9.00
N GLN A 343 -0.11 14.98 -9.18
CA GLN A 343 -0.59 15.78 -8.05
C GLN A 343 -1.85 15.14 -7.46
N PRO A 344 -1.93 14.97 -6.12
CA PRO A 344 -3.13 14.40 -5.49
C PRO A 344 -4.39 15.16 -5.92
N GLY A 345 -5.40 14.41 -6.39
CA GLY A 345 -6.68 14.98 -6.84
C GLY A 345 -6.72 15.50 -8.29
N GLN A 346 -5.61 15.44 -9.03
CA GLN A 346 -5.63 15.71 -10.48
C GLN A 346 -5.75 14.41 -11.27
N ALA A 347 -6.79 14.32 -12.10
CA ALA A 347 -7.02 13.23 -13.05
C ALA A 347 -6.23 13.39 -14.36
N LEU A 348 -5.24 14.30 -14.41
CA LEU A 348 -4.40 14.40 -15.57
C LEU A 348 -3.59 13.11 -15.68
N ASP A 349 -3.89 12.33 -16.71
CA ASP A 349 -2.95 11.40 -17.30
C ASP A 349 -1.81 12.23 -17.85
N ILE A 350 -0.92 12.66 -16.95
CA ILE A 350 0.46 12.93 -17.33
C ILE A 350 0.93 11.56 -17.79
N GLU A 351 0.71 11.24 -19.06
CA GLU A 351 1.48 10.19 -19.72
C GLU A 351 2.91 10.50 -19.31
N GLU A 352 3.54 9.54 -18.65
CA GLU A 352 4.96 9.55 -18.39
C GLU A 352 5.63 9.43 -19.77
N GLN A 353 5.57 10.52 -20.54
CA GLN A 353 6.47 10.83 -21.62
C GLN A 353 7.79 11.14 -20.92
N ALA A 354 8.36 10.12 -20.28
CA ALA A 354 9.79 9.99 -20.24
C ALA A 354 10.19 10.18 -21.69
N GLU A 355 10.78 11.33 -22.01
CA GLU A 355 11.38 11.59 -23.30
C GLU A 355 12.42 10.49 -23.48
N GLY A 356 11.98 9.38 -24.07
CA GLY A 356 12.86 8.27 -24.33
C GLY A 356 14.00 8.78 -25.19
N THR A 357 15.16 8.13 -25.10
CA THR A 357 16.24 8.38 -26.06
C THR A 357 15.69 8.35 -27.49
N GLY A 358 16.29 9.08 -28.43
CA GLY A 358 15.85 9.08 -29.84
C GLY A 358 15.70 7.68 -30.45
N LEU A 359 16.44 6.69 -29.92
CA LEU A 359 16.29 5.28 -30.27
C LEU A 359 14.94 4.68 -29.83
N THR A 360 14.50 4.97 -28.60
CA THR A 360 13.20 4.49 -28.07
C THR A 360 11.99 5.23 -28.62
N GLN A 361 12.21 6.40 -29.24
CA GLN A 361 11.18 7.13 -29.99
C GLN A 361 10.97 6.56 -31.39
N ALA A 362 12.01 5.94 -31.98
CA ALA A 362 11.92 5.27 -33.26
C ALA A 362 11.36 3.83 -33.11
N PRO A 363 10.58 3.33 -34.09
CA PRO A 363 9.98 1.99 -34.03
C PRO A 363 11.05 0.87 -34.02
N CYS A 364 12.29 1.16 -34.44
CA CYS A 364 13.39 0.21 -34.40
C CYS A 364 13.87 -0.10 -32.97
N GLY A 365 13.84 0.86 -32.04
CA GLY A 365 14.33 0.66 -30.67
C GLY A 365 13.46 -0.27 -29.82
N ARG A 366 12.22 -0.55 -30.25
CA ARG A 366 11.30 -1.50 -29.61
C ARG A 366 10.90 -2.65 -30.55
N CYS A 367 11.62 -2.83 -31.66
CA CYS A 367 11.26 -3.82 -32.68
C CYS A 367 11.57 -5.24 -32.19
N PRO A 368 10.56 -6.14 -32.09
CA PRO A 368 10.77 -7.50 -31.59
C PRO A 368 11.55 -8.40 -32.57
N VAL A 369 11.69 -7.97 -33.82
CA VAL A 369 12.35 -8.71 -34.91
C VAL A 369 13.56 -7.95 -35.48
N PHE A 370 14.14 -7.05 -34.68
CA PHE A 370 15.26 -6.20 -35.10
C PHE A 370 16.42 -7.02 -35.67
N ASP A 371 16.80 -8.12 -35.03
CA ASP A 371 17.94 -8.96 -35.42
C ASP A 371 17.80 -9.64 -36.78
N VAL A 372 16.56 -9.75 -37.29
CA VAL A 372 16.24 -10.42 -38.56
C VAL A 372 15.97 -9.40 -39.68
N CYS A 373 15.91 -8.10 -39.36
CA CYS A 373 15.69 -7.03 -40.31
C CYS A 373 16.96 -6.77 -41.12
N LYS A 374 16.93 -7.10 -42.42
CA LYS A 374 18.09 -6.95 -43.33
C LYS A 374 17.64 -6.47 -44.70
N GLU A 375 18.53 -5.76 -45.41
CA GLU A 375 18.28 -5.35 -46.79
C GLU A 375 18.13 -6.58 -47.70
N GLY A 376 17.07 -6.62 -48.52
CA GLY A 376 16.74 -7.78 -49.37
C GLY A 376 16.20 -9.02 -48.64
N GLY A 377 16.03 -8.96 -47.31
CA GLY A 377 15.44 -10.03 -46.51
C GLY A 377 13.90 -10.02 -46.51
N PRO A 378 13.26 -11.11 -46.04
CA PRO A 378 11.80 -11.17 -45.89
C PRO A 378 11.26 -10.14 -44.90
N ILE A 379 12.11 -9.71 -43.95
CA ILE A 379 11.88 -8.57 -43.06
C ILE A 379 12.95 -7.55 -43.40
N ASN A 380 12.53 -6.38 -43.86
CA ASN A 380 13.41 -5.31 -44.30
C ASN A 380 12.78 -3.94 -43.98
N PRO A 381 13.58 -2.87 -43.92
CA PRO A 381 13.06 -1.54 -43.59
C PRO A 381 12.13 -0.96 -44.67
N GLN A 382 12.26 -1.36 -45.94
CA GLN A 382 11.46 -0.81 -47.05
C GLN A 382 9.97 -1.21 -46.96
N THR A 383 9.69 -2.45 -46.54
CA THR A 383 8.32 -2.98 -46.38
C THR A 383 7.91 -3.10 -44.91
N CYS A 384 8.58 -2.38 -44.01
CA CYS A 384 8.36 -2.50 -42.57
C CYS A 384 7.00 -1.92 -42.14
N VAL A 385 6.13 -2.76 -41.59
CA VAL A 385 4.80 -2.37 -41.09
C VAL A 385 4.91 -1.42 -39.89
N TYR A 386 5.91 -1.60 -39.01
CA TYR A 386 6.10 -0.74 -37.85
C TYR A 386 6.48 0.70 -38.22
N PHE A 387 7.38 0.86 -39.20
CA PHE A 387 7.75 2.18 -39.72
C PHE A 387 6.59 2.85 -40.45
N ASN A 388 5.86 2.09 -41.27
CA ASN A 388 4.70 2.63 -42.00
C ASN A 388 3.61 3.12 -41.03
N ARG A 389 3.32 2.35 -39.97
CA ARG A 389 2.37 2.77 -38.93
C ARG A 389 2.87 4.00 -38.16
N TRP A 390 4.15 4.08 -37.84
CA TRP A 390 4.73 5.18 -37.08
C TRP A 390 4.81 6.49 -37.89
N LEU A 391 5.10 6.44 -39.19
CA LEU A 391 5.13 7.63 -40.06
C LEU A 391 3.74 8.18 -40.40
N ASN A 392 2.69 7.36 -40.27
CA ASN A 392 1.31 7.74 -40.54
C ASN A 392 0.49 8.05 -39.26
N ALA A 393 1.11 7.93 -38.09
CA ALA A 393 0.54 8.33 -36.81
C ALA A 393 0.83 9.82 -36.58
#